data_AF-A0A7S2VB95-F1
#
_entry.id   AF-A0A7S2VB95-F1
#
_cell.length_a   1.000
_cell.length_b   1.000
_cell.length_c   1.000
_cell.angle_alpha   90.00
_cell.angle_beta   90.00
_cell.angle_gamma   90.00
#
_symmetry.space_group_name_H-M   'P 1'
#
loop_
_entity.id
_entity.type
_entity.pdbx_description
1 polymer ?
#
loop_
_entity_poly.entity_id
_entity_poly.type
_entity_poly.pdbx_seq_one_letter_code
_entity_poly.pdbx_strand_id
1 'polypeptide(L)'
;VKQPSYDYRISVRRIGQLLAGWDFIPGLVARDFSLAPARSVVDGTDDHFPESGPVILLAHGYLGSRFDLSNLAESLAAEGFTCLAAEYPESLAASYDRIEGLDRAVINDALLGCLESKLNIRSKKFGIIGHSLGCGTALRTGDGTWARVCIAGFPRQRDGSVVPGNVLFISSMNDGAVSPARFGGAQGYPKDISLLDQDSVLDSTL
;
A
#
# COMPACT_ATOMS: atom_id res chain seq x y z
N VAL A 1 2.34 -30.33 -0.02
CA VAL A 1 2.16 -29.06 0.71
C VAL A 1 0.91 -28.39 0.17
N LYS A 2 -0.04 -27.99 1.03
CA LYS A 2 -1.25 -27.27 0.59
C LYS A 2 -0.80 -25.89 0.08
N GLN A 3 -1.24 -25.48 -1.10
CA GLN A 3 -0.93 -24.12 -1.56
C GLN A 3 -1.56 -23.10 -0.61
N PRO A 4 -0.83 -22.04 -0.23
CA PRO A 4 -1.40 -20.96 0.56
C PRO A 4 -2.50 -20.25 -0.23
N SER A 5 -3.40 -19.58 0.48
CA SER A 5 -4.40 -18.69 -0.10
C SER A 5 -4.48 -17.40 0.71
N TYR A 6 -4.76 -16.29 0.03
CA TYR A 6 -5.07 -15.03 0.69
C TYR A 6 -6.57 -14.96 0.92
N ASP A 7 -7.01 -15.47 2.06
CA ASP A 7 -8.42 -15.45 2.44
C ASP A 7 -8.78 -14.10 3.09
N TYR A 8 -9.88 -13.52 2.64
CA TYR A 8 -10.37 -12.23 3.14
C TYR A 8 -11.89 -12.13 3.06
N ARG A 9 -12.45 -11.31 3.93
CA ARG A 9 -13.90 -11.17 4.10
C ARG A 9 -14.32 -9.73 3.84
N ILE A 10 -15.11 -9.50 2.80
CA ILE A 10 -15.68 -8.18 2.52
C ILE A 10 -16.97 -8.01 3.33
N SER A 11 -17.00 -6.97 4.16
CA SER A 11 -18.14 -6.65 5.02
C SER A 11 -19.07 -5.60 4.40
N VAL A 12 -20.34 -5.93 4.14
CA VAL A 12 -21.35 -4.94 3.70
C VAL A 12 -21.65 -3.93 4.80
N ARG A 13 -21.50 -4.33 6.08
CA ARG A 13 -21.55 -3.39 7.21
C ARG A 13 -20.50 -2.30 7.06
N ARG A 14 -19.27 -2.64 6.66
CA ARG A 14 -18.20 -1.65 6.42
C ARG A 14 -18.52 -0.74 5.23
N ILE A 15 -19.10 -1.28 4.16
CA ILE A 15 -19.55 -0.48 3.01
C ILE A 15 -20.52 0.60 3.49
N GLY A 16 -21.57 0.24 4.22
CA GLY A 16 -22.55 1.23 4.67
C GLY A 16 -22.04 2.17 5.76
N GLN A 17 -21.12 1.73 6.64
CA GLN A 17 -20.44 2.61 7.59
C GLN A 17 -19.58 3.67 6.89
N LEU A 18 -18.79 3.27 5.89
CA LEU A 18 -17.81 4.13 5.22
C LEU A 18 -18.44 5.02 4.15
N LEU A 19 -19.39 4.51 3.38
CA LEU A 19 -20.01 5.23 2.26
C LEU A 19 -21.30 5.95 2.64
N ALA A 20 -22.05 5.43 3.62
CA ALA A 20 -23.38 5.92 3.96
C ALA A 20 -23.52 6.39 5.42
N GLY A 21 -22.47 6.26 6.24
CA GLY A 21 -22.47 6.68 7.65
C GLY A 21 -23.43 5.88 8.54
N TRP A 22 -23.75 4.64 8.17
CA TRP A 22 -24.73 3.83 8.91
C TRP A 22 -24.07 3.12 10.10
N ASP A 23 -24.52 3.42 11.32
CA ASP A 23 -24.00 2.76 12.53
C ASP A 23 -24.75 1.46 12.90
N PHE A 24 -25.91 1.21 12.28
CA PHE A 24 -26.83 0.13 12.62
C PHE A 24 -27.04 -0.84 11.44
N ILE A 25 -25.99 -1.45 10.92
CA ILE A 25 -26.14 -2.57 9.95
C ILE A 25 -25.88 -3.88 10.70
N PRO A 26 -26.87 -4.79 10.78
CA PRO A 26 -26.65 -6.12 11.34
C PRO A 26 -25.47 -6.81 10.66
N GLY A 27 -24.59 -7.47 11.41
CA GLY A 27 -23.36 -8.11 10.89
C GLY A 27 -23.57 -9.30 9.93
N LEU A 28 -24.78 -9.48 9.41
CA LEU A 28 -25.26 -10.67 8.71
C LEU A 28 -24.93 -10.70 7.21
N VAL A 29 -24.38 -9.64 6.63
CA VAL A 29 -24.00 -9.64 5.21
C VAL A 29 -22.51 -9.35 5.08
N ALA A 30 -21.74 -10.42 5.01
CA ALA A 30 -20.35 -10.39 4.59
C ALA A 30 -20.11 -11.59 3.69
N ARG A 31 -19.17 -11.44 2.78
CA ARG A 31 -18.83 -12.48 1.81
C ARG A 31 -17.35 -12.79 1.91
N ASP A 32 -17.04 -14.06 2.01
CA ASP A 32 -15.67 -14.55 2.02
C ASP A 32 -15.19 -14.71 0.58
N PHE A 33 -13.93 -14.35 0.37
CA PHE A 33 -13.21 -14.40 -0.88
C PHE A 33 -11.83 -15.01 -0.63
N SER A 34 -11.22 -15.52 -1.70
CA SER A 34 -9.89 -16.11 -1.64
C SER A 34 -9.16 -15.74 -2.92
N LEU A 35 -7.93 -15.25 -2.79
CA LEU A 35 -7.02 -15.00 -3.92
C LEU A 35 -5.93 -16.08 -3.92
N ALA A 36 -5.70 -16.65 -5.10
CA ALA A 36 -4.60 -17.59 -5.30
C ALA A 36 -3.28 -16.81 -5.45
N PRO A 37 -2.24 -17.14 -4.66
CA PRO A 37 -0.92 -16.54 -4.81
C PRO A 37 -0.16 -17.13 -6.02
N ALA A 38 0.98 -16.53 -6.38
CA ALA A 38 1.88 -17.15 -7.36
C ALA A 38 2.37 -18.52 -6.89
N ARG A 39 2.71 -19.40 -7.85
CA ARG A 39 3.10 -20.80 -7.57
C ARG A 39 4.33 -20.94 -6.66
N SER A 40 5.20 -19.94 -6.63
CA SER A 40 6.41 -19.89 -5.80
C SER A 40 6.14 -19.50 -4.35
N VAL A 41 4.94 -19.01 -4.04
CA VAL A 41 4.59 -18.60 -2.68
C VAL A 41 4.32 -19.83 -1.83
N VAL A 42 4.93 -19.83 -0.65
CA VAL A 42 4.76 -20.84 0.39
C VAL A 42 4.20 -20.19 1.64
N ASP A 43 3.48 -20.97 2.45
CA ASP A 43 3.01 -20.52 3.75
C ASP A 43 4.20 -20.45 4.71
N GLY A 44 4.54 -19.24 5.17
CA GLY A 44 5.66 -18.98 6.07
C GLY A 44 5.28 -18.93 7.56
N THR A 45 4.11 -19.46 7.97
CA THR A 45 3.65 -19.40 9.37
C THR A 45 4.68 -19.97 10.37
N ASP A 46 5.46 -20.97 9.96
CA ASP A 46 6.49 -21.63 10.78
C ASP A 46 7.94 -21.27 10.36
N ASP A 47 8.11 -20.35 9.41
CA ASP A 47 9.43 -19.99 8.87
C ASP A 47 10.11 -18.87 9.65
N HIS A 48 11.43 -18.82 9.54
CA HIS A 48 12.24 -17.73 10.08
C HIS A 48 12.24 -16.56 9.09
N PHE A 49 11.79 -15.39 9.54
CA PHE A 49 11.96 -14.16 8.79
C PHE A 49 13.45 -13.83 8.61
N PRO A 50 13.84 -13.18 7.51
CA PRO A 50 15.21 -12.69 7.35
C PRO A 50 15.54 -11.69 8.46
N GLU A 51 16.68 -11.88 9.14
CA GLU A 51 17.12 -11.00 10.23
C GLU A 51 17.48 -9.57 9.75
N SER A 52 17.80 -9.43 8.46
CA SER A 52 18.14 -8.16 7.84
C SER A 52 17.82 -8.16 6.35
N GLY A 53 17.70 -6.98 5.75
CA GLY A 53 17.37 -6.82 4.34
C GLY A 53 16.53 -5.56 4.12
N PRO A 54 16.29 -5.17 2.86
CA PRO A 54 15.40 -4.06 2.56
C PRO A 54 13.94 -4.42 2.89
N VAL A 55 13.22 -3.48 3.49
CA VAL A 55 11.82 -3.65 3.90
C VAL A 55 10.95 -2.72 3.06
N ILE A 56 9.85 -3.23 2.52
CA ILE A 56 8.86 -2.48 1.76
C ILE A 56 7.52 -2.55 2.47
N LEU A 57 6.98 -1.38 2.84
CA LEU A 57 5.60 -1.27 3.30
C LEU A 57 4.69 -1.12 2.07
N LEU A 58 3.57 -1.84 2.07
CA LEU A 58 2.56 -1.79 1.02
C LEU A 58 1.29 -1.16 1.60
N ALA A 59 0.87 -0.06 1.00
CA ALA A 59 -0.24 0.74 1.47
C ALA A 59 -1.38 0.77 0.45
N HIS A 60 -2.49 0.10 0.77
CA HIS A 60 -3.67 0.03 -0.10
C HIS A 60 -4.47 1.34 -0.17
N GLY A 61 -5.39 1.41 -1.13
CA GLY A 61 -6.29 2.54 -1.38
C GLY A 61 -7.54 2.53 -0.50
N TYR A 62 -8.42 3.53 -0.69
CA TYR A 62 -9.71 3.58 0.00
C TYR A 62 -10.57 2.36 -0.39
N LEU A 63 -11.21 1.70 0.59
CA LEU A 63 -11.96 0.44 0.43
C LEU A 63 -11.14 -0.78 -0.01
N GLY A 64 -9.82 -0.61 -0.17
CA GLY A 64 -8.89 -1.67 -0.53
C GLY A 64 -8.63 -2.66 0.61
N SER A 65 -7.66 -3.54 0.40
CA SER A 65 -7.20 -4.50 1.38
C SER A 65 -5.67 -4.67 1.37
N ARG A 66 -5.12 -5.32 2.39
CA ARG A 66 -3.70 -5.74 2.39
C ARG A 66 -3.32 -6.64 1.19
N PHE A 67 -4.29 -7.20 0.47
CA PHE A 67 -4.05 -8.09 -0.67
C PHE A 67 -4.08 -7.38 -2.03
N ASP A 68 -4.45 -6.09 -2.10
CA ASP A 68 -4.54 -5.35 -3.37
C ASP A 68 -3.21 -5.28 -4.14
N LEU A 69 -2.10 -5.35 -3.41
CA LEU A 69 -0.73 -5.30 -3.94
C LEU A 69 -0.01 -6.64 -3.80
N SER A 70 -0.71 -7.76 -3.59
CA SER A 70 -0.09 -9.07 -3.31
C SER A 70 0.86 -9.52 -4.42
N ASN A 71 0.46 -9.40 -5.69
CA ASN A 71 1.32 -9.81 -6.81
C ASN A 71 2.62 -9.00 -6.88
N LEU A 72 2.56 -7.71 -6.54
CA LEU A 72 3.74 -6.86 -6.45
C LEU A 72 4.60 -7.24 -5.24
N ALA A 73 3.97 -7.55 -4.10
CA ALA A 73 4.64 -8.04 -2.91
C ALA A 73 5.43 -9.32 -3.20
N GLU A 74 4.81 -10.28 -3.87
CA GLU A 74 5.42 -11.56 -4.25
C GLU A 74 6.60 -11.36 -5.19
N SER A 75 6.46 -10.45 -6.17
CA SER A 75 7.53 -10.12 -7.12
C SER A 75 8.72 -9.47 -6.40
N LEU A 76 8.46 -8.52 -5.50
CA LEU A 76 9.52 -7.90 -4.69
C LEU A 76 10.15 -8.89 -3.70
N ALA A 77 9.36 -9.77 -3.10
CA ALA A 77 9.89 -10.79 -2.20
C ALA A 77 10.85 -11.75 -2.92
N ALA A 78 10.54 -12.11 -4.17
CA ALA A 78 11.44 -12.90 -5.02
C ALA A 78 12.78 -12.20 -5.31
N GLU A 79 12.79 -10.85 -5.31
CA GLU A 79 13.99 -10.02 -5.45
C GLU A 79 14.72 -9.77 -4.10
N GLY A 80 14.28 -10.42 -3.01
CA GLY A 80 14.95 -10.35 -1.71
C GLY A 80 14.46 -9.23 -0.78
N PHE A 81 13.30 -8.64 -1.05
CA PHE A 81 12.67 -7.67 -0.16
C PHE A 81 11.78 -8.35 0.89
N THR A 82 11.79 -7.81 2.12
CA THR A 82 10.74 -8.12 3.10
C THR A 82 9.55 -7.21 2.85
N CYS A 83 8.43 -7.76 2.39
CA CYS A 83 7.22 -7.00 2.09
C CYS A 83 6.21 -7.09 3.23
N LEU A 84 5.70 -5.93 3.66
CA LEU A 84 4.71 -5.82 4.73
C LEU A 84 3.46 -5.14 4.18
N ALA A 85 2.37 -5.89 4.06
CA ALA A 85 1.10 -5.34 3.66
C ALA A 85 0.22 -5.04 4.88
N ALA A 86 0.02 -3.75 5.15
CA ALA A 86 -0.83 -3.29 6.23
C ALA A 86 -2.30 -3.31 5.82
N GLU A 87 -3.17 -3.55 6.80
CA GLU A 87 -4.60 -3.38 6.68
C GLU A 87 -4.99 -2.06 7.36
N TYR A 88 -5.67 -1.15 6.66
CA TYR A 88 -6.00 0.18 7.17
C TYR A 88 -7.50 0.33 7.51
N PRO A 89 -7.88 1.35 8.32
CA PRO A 89 -9.23 1.45 8.89
C PRO A 89 -10.36 1.50 7.85
N GLU A 90 -10.10 2.09 6.69
CA GLU A 90 -11.03 2.19 5.56
C GLU A 90 -11.11 0.93 4.68
N SER A 91 -10.38 -0.14 5.03
CA SER A 91 -10.47 -1.41 4.33
C SER A 91 -11.85 -2.04 4.48
N LEU A 92 -12.38 -2.66 3.41
CA LEU A 92 -13.59 -3.48 3.53
C LEU A 92 -13.31 -4.87 4.10
N ALA A 93 -12.04 -5.27 4.13
CA ALA A 93 -11.54 -6.57 4.53
C ALA A 93 -10.90 -6.60 5.93
N ALA A 94 -10.86 -5.45 6.62
CA ALA A 94 -10.19 -5.36 7.91
C ALA A 94 -10.77 -6.32 8.95
N SER A 95 -9.87 -7.07 9.58
CA SER A 95 -10.17 -8.13 10.56
C SER A 95 -10.49 -7.61 11.97
N TYR A 96 -10.63 -6.30 12.13
CA TYR A 96 -10.93 -5.60 13.38
C TYR A 96 -12.14 -4.68 13.17
N ASP A 97 -12.86 -4.31 14.24
CA ASP A 97 -13.90 -3.28 14.16
C ASP A 97 -13.29 -1.87 14.07
N ARG A 98 -14.09 -0.85 13.72
CA ARG A 98 -13.61 0.55 13.76
C ARG A 98 -13.19 0.92 15.18
N ILE A 99 -11.95 1.35 15.35
CA ILE A 99 -11.37 1.78 16.63
C ILE A 99 -11.14 3.29 16.54
N GLU A 100 -11.64 4.04 17.52
CA GLU A 100 -11.42 5.49 17.61
C GLU A 100 -9.93 5.78 17.84
N GLY A 101 -9.38 6.76 17.11
CA GLY A 101 -7.97 7.11 17.17
C GLY A 101 -7.03 6.15 16.41
N LEU A 102 -7.52 5.03 15.87
CA LEU A 102 -6.72 4.17 15.00
C LEU A 102 -6.71 4.73 13.58
N ASP A 103 -5.55 5.21 13.15
CA ASP A 103 -5.33 5.70 11.79
C ASP A 103 -4.14 5.00 11.10
N ARG A 104 -3.89 5.41 9.85
CA ARG A 104 -2.79 4.87 9.03
C ARG A 104 -1.40 5.11 9.65
N ALA A 105 -1.20 6.24 10.35
CA ALA A 105 0.09 6.54 10.98
C ALA A 105 0.31 5.64 12.19
N VAL A 106 -0.70 5.51 13.07
CA VAL A 106 -0.65 4.62 14.24
C VAL A 106 -0.36 3.17 13.82
N ILE A 107 -1.00 2.69 12.75
CA ILE A 107 -0.78 1.33 12.23
C ILE A 107 0.65 1.17 11.71
N ASN A 108 1.17 2.14 10.96
CA ASN A 108 2.53 2.07 10.42
C ASN A 108 3.59 2.13 11.52
N ASP A 109 3.43 2.99 12.51
CA ASP A 109 4.34 3.09 13.65
C ASP A 109 4.37 1.76 14.44
N ALA A 110 3.19 1.17 14.68
CA ALA A 110 3.09 -0.13 15.33
C ALA A 110 3.72 -1.26 14.50
N LEU A 111 3.54 -1.23 13.17
CA LEU A 111 4.13 -2.20 12.26
C LEU A 111 5.66 -2.10 12.24
N LEU A 112 6.21 -0.89 12.20
CA LEU A 112 7.65 -0.66 12.26
C LEU A 112 8.23 -1.10 13.60
N GLY A 113 7.57 -0.79 14.71
CA GLY A 113 7.97 -1.28 16.03
C GLY A 113 7.91 -2.81 16.14
N CYS A 114 6.96 -3.46 15.47
CA CYS A 114 6.82 -4.92 15.43
C CYS A 114 8.02 -5.61 14.75
N LEU A 115 8.59 -5.01 13.70
CA LEU A 115 9.71 -5.59 12.97
C LEU A 115 10.89 -5.90 13.87
N GLU A 116 11.31 -4.93 14.69
CA GLU A 116 12.44 -5.12 15.59
C GLU A 116 12.04 -5.91 16.83
N SER A 117 10.93 -5.54 17.49
CA SER A 117 10.59 -6.07 18.81
C SER A 117 10.02 -7.50 18.80
N LYS A 118 9.36 -7.91 17.71
CA LYS A 118 8.70 -9.22 17.61
C LYS A 118 9.29 -10.10 16.53
N LEU A 119 9.61 -9.53 15.37
CA LEU A 119 10.12 -10.30 14.23
C LEU A 119 11.66 -10.35 14.17
N ASN A 120 12.35 -9.58 15.02
CA ASN A 120 13.81 -9.46 15.05
C ASN A 120 14.43 -9.10 13.67
N ILE A 121 13.71 -8.33 12.86
CA ILE A 121 14.16 -7.82 11.56
C ILE A 121 14.82 -6.45 11.76
N ARG A 122 16.12 -6.36 11.51
CA ARG A 122 16.94 -5.15 11.73
C ARG A 122 17.29 -4.47 10.42
N SER A 123 16.27 -3.95 9.73
CA SER A 123 16.48 -3.23 8.47
C SER A 123 17.03 -1.82 8.69
N LYS A 124 17.89 -1.40 7.78
CA LYS A 124 18.33 0.01 7.63
C LYS A 124 17.86 0.63 6.32
N LYS A 125 17.14 -0.12 5.50
CA LYS A 125 16.71 0.26 4.15
C LYS A 125 15.21 0.05 4.05
N PHE A 126 14.50 1.15 3.90
CA PHE A 126 13.06 1.12 3.88
C PHE A 126 12.53 1.75 2.61
N GLY A 127 11.43 1.20 2.13
CA GLY A 127 10.62 1.82 1.12
C GLY A 127 9.15 1.65 1.43
N ILE A 128 8.33 2.42 0.74
CA ILE A 128 6.88 2.32 0.83
C ILE A 128 6.23 2.49 -0.53
N ILE A 129 5.30 1.61 -0.84
CA ILE A 129 4.49 1.65 -2.06
C ILE A 129 3.05 1.93 -1.67
N GLY A 130 2.50 3.01 -2.20
CA GLY A 130 1.10 3.39 -2.00
C GLY A 130 0.29 3.24 -3.28
N HIS A 131 -0.94 2.73 -3.17
CA HIS A 131 -1.93 2.77 -4.25
C HIS A 131 -3.08 3.71 -3.90
N SER A 132 -3.45 4.61 -4.81
CA SER A 132 -4.56 5.56 -4.63
C SER A 132 -4.42 6.38 -3.34
N LEU A 133 -5.38 6.28 -2.40
CA LEU A 133 -5.26 6.92 -1.08
C LEU A 133 -3.98 6.47 -0.33
N GLY A 134 -3.51 5.24 -0.58
CA GLY A 134 -2.23 4.69 -0.13
C GLY A 134 -1.02 5.57 -0.46
N CYS A 135 -1.04 6.33 -1.56
CA CYS A 135 0.02 7.28 -1.90
C CYS A 135 0.17 8.35 -0.82
N GLY A 136 -0.94 8.84 -0.27
CA GLY A 136 -0.88 9.78 0.86
C GLY A 136 -0.14 9.20 2.07
N THR A 137 -0.28 7.89 2.33
CA THR A 137 0.49 7.20 3.38
C THR A 137 1.97 7.11 3.01
N ALA A 138 2.28 6.72 1.76
CA ALA A 138 3.65 6.62 1.27
C ALA A 138 4.42 7.95 1.40
N LEU A 139 3.77 9.06 1.09
CA LEU A 139 4.38 10.39 1.17
C LEU A 139 4.63 10.88 2.61
N ARG A 140 3.89 10.38 3.60
CA ARG A 140 3.97 10.85 5.00
C ARG A 140 4.71 9.89 5.95
N THR A 141 5.00 8.68 5.50
CA THR A 141 5.67 7.66 6.32
C THR A 141 7.18 7.71 6.11
N GLY A 142 7.94 7.52 7.18
CA GLY A 142 9.40 7.48 7.15
C GLY A 142 10.05 8.86 6.95
N ASP A 143 11.31 8.87 6.54
CA ASP A 143 12.11 10.08 6.36
C ASP A 143 12.66 10.20 4.91
N GLY A 144 13.55 11.16 4.67
CA GLY A 144 14.14 11.38 3.35
C GLY A 144 15.08 10.29 2.83
N THR A 145 15.39 9.27 3.64
CA THR A 145 16.19 8.12 3.21
C THR A 145 15.36 7.01 2.56
N TRP A 146 14.03 7.06 2.71
CA TRP A 146 13.12 6.05 2.18
C TRP A 146 12.88 6.22 0.68
N ALA A 147 12.78 5.09 -0.03
CA ALA A 147 12.26 5.06 -1.39
C ALA A 147 10.73 5.00 -1.40
N ARG A 148 10.08 5.72 -2.31
CA ARG A 148 8.62 5.83 -2.38
C ARG A 148 8.13 5.52 -3.78
N VAL A 149 7.11 4.67 -3.90
CA VAL A 149 6.39 4.46 -5.16
C VAL A 149 4.91 4.77 -4.93
N CYS A 150 4.34 5.63 -5.76
CA CYS A 150 2.96 6.07 -5.67
C CYS A 150 2.23 5.69 -6.95
N ILE A 151 1.31 4.74 -6.87
CA ILE A 151 0.56 4.17 -7.99
C ILE A 151 -0.85 4.72 -7.99
N ALA A 152 -1.30 5.27 -9.12
CA ALA A 152 -2.66 5.79 -9.31
C ALA A 152 -3.11 6.73 -8.18
N GLY A 153 -2.19 7.58 -7.71
CA GLY A 153 -2.44 8.50 -6.61
C GLY A 153 -1.70 9.81 -6.79
N PHE A 154 -1.88 10.71 -5.84
CA PHE A 154 -1.49 12.10 -6.03
C PHE A 154 0.00 12.32 -5.75
N PRO A 155 0.76 12.99 -6.65
CA PRO A 155 2.18 13.18 -6.47
C PRO A 155 2.56 14.45 -5.70
N ARG A 156 1.87 14.77 -4.61
CA ARG A 156 2.22 15.94 -3.80
C ARG A 156 1.80 15.79 -2.34
N GLN A 157 2.53 16.47 -1.48
CA GLN A 157 2.07 16.72 -0.11
C GLN A 157 0.90 17.71 -0.13
N ARG A 158 -0.03 17.58 0.82
CA ARG A 158 -1.24 18.42 0.88
C ARG A 158 -0.92 19.90 1.05
N ASP A 159 0.18 20.20 1.75
CA ASP A 159 0.69 21.54 2.00
C ASP A 159 1.57 22.09 0.86
N GLY A 160 1.79 21.31 -0.21
CA GLY A 160 2.64 21.68 -1.34
C GLY A 160 4.13 21.59 -1.07
N SER A 161 4.56 21.06 0.08
CA SER A 161 5.97 20.83 0.37
C SER A 161 6.57 19.75 -0.54
N VAL A 162 7.88 19.83 -0.74
CA VAL A 162 8.65 18.81 -1.47
C VAL A 162 8.53 17.48 -0.74
N VAL A 163 8.34 16.41 -1.50
CA VAL A 163 8.35 15.06 -0.93
C VAL A 163 9.80 14.66 -0.69
N PRO A 164 10.18 14.29 0.54
CA PRO A 164 11.57 13.94 0.83
C PRO A 164 11.92 12.57 0.22
N GLY A 165 13.19 12.40 -0.17
CA GLY A 165 13.73 11.14 -0.68
C GLY A 165 13.44 10.86 -2.16
N ASN A 166 13.68 9.62 -2.58
CA ASN A 166 13.47 9.19 -3.96
C ASN A 166 12.03 8.76 -4.16
N VAL A 167 11.33 9.36 -5.11
CA VAL A 167 9.91 9.11 -5.34
C VAL A 167 9.64 8.80 -6.81
N LEU A 168 8.97 7.68 -7.06
CA LEU A 168 8.43 7.31 -8.36
C LEU A 168 6.90 7.44 -8.35
N PHE A 169 6.36 8.16 -9.32
CA PHE A 169 4.92 8.29 -9.53
C PHE A 169 4.50 7.53 -10.78
N ILE A 170 3.54 6.62 -10.62
CA ILE A 170 2.97 5.83 -11.70
C ILE A 170 1.50 6.23 -11.83
N SER A 171 1.15 6.91 -12.90
CA SER A 171 -0.23 7.33 -13.20
C SER A 171 -0.84 6.43 -14.28
N SER A 172 -2.17 6.32 -14.28
CA SER A 172 -2.92 5.73 -15.40
C SER A 172 -3.60 6.83 -16.19
N MET A 173 -3.50 6.80 -17.53
CA MET A 173 -4.09 7.82 -18.41
C MET A 173 -5.61 7.90 -18.31
N ASN A 174 -6.25 6.77 -17.99
CA ASN A 174 -7.70 6.64 -17.92
C ASN A 174 -8.21 6.49 -16.47
N ASP A 175 -7.45 6.99 -15.50
CA ASP A 175 -7.88 6.99 -14.10
C ASP A 175 -9.03 7.98 -13.89
N GLY A 176 -10.25 7.44 -13.67
CA GLY A 176 -11.44 8.22 -13.38
C GLY A 176 -11.57 8.67 -11.92
N ALA A 177 -10.78 8.10 -11.01
CA ALA A 177 -10.77 8.42 -9.60
C ALA A 177 -9.76 9.53 -9.30
N VAL A 178 -8.50 9.34 -9.72
CA VAL A 178 -7.38 10.28 -9.53
C VAL A 178 -6.86 10.76 -10.89
N SER A 179 -7.75 11.39 -11.66
CA SER A 179 -7.39 11.89 -13.00
C SER A 179 -6.40 13.06 -12.93
N PRO A 180 -5.26 13.02 -13.64
CA PRO A 180 -4.36 14.16 -13.78
C PRO A 180 -5.08 15.42 -14.31
N ALA A 181 -6.10 15.26 -15.16
CA ALA A 181 -6.88 16.37 -15.71
C ALA A 181 -7.66 17.14 -14.63
N ARG A 182 -8.10 16.48 -13.55
CA ARG A 182 -8.75 17.15 -12.41
C ARG A 182 -7.82 18.11 -11.66
N PHE A 183 -6.53 18.07 -11.98
CA PHE A 183 -5.50 18.76 -11.23
C PHE A 183 -4.59 19.63 -12.10
N GLY A 184 -5.04 20.00 -13.30
CA GLY A 184 -4.29 20.87 -14.22
C GLY A 184 -3.45 20.11 -15.25
N GLY A 185 -3.65 18.80 -15.40
CA GLY A 185 -2.90 17.98 -16.36
C GLY A 185 -1.41 17.95 -16.03
N ALA A 186 -0.56 17.90 -17.06
CA ALA A 186 0.90 17.88 -16.89
C ALA A 186 1.45 19.11 -16.13
N GLN A 187 0.74 20.25 -16.20
CA GLN A 187 1.11 21.50 -15.52
C GLN A 187 0.80 21.46 -14.01
N GLY A 188 0.00 20.49 -13.56
CA GLY A 188 -0.36 20.28 -12.16
C GLY A 188 0.69 19.53 -11.35
N TYR A 189 1.69 18.96 -12.01
CA TYR A 189 2.76 18.22 -11.34
C TYR A 189 3.78 19.17 -10.71
N PRO A 190 4.30 18.85 -9.51
CA PRO A 190 5.41 19.57 -8.92
C PRO A 190 6.61 19.68 -9.87
N LYS A 191 7.28 20.85 -9.86
CA LYS A 191 8.38 21.17 -10.80
C LYS A 191 9.63 20.32 -10.59
N ASP A 192 9.75 19.71 -9.42
CA ASP A 192 10.80 18.79 -9.01
C ASP A 192 10.58 17.35 -9.53
N ILE A 193 9.47 17.09 -10.22
CA ILE A 193 9.20 15.79 -10.85
C ILE A 193 9.61 15.82 -12.33
N SER A 194 10.43 14.84 -12.72
CA SER A 194 10.69 14.53 -14.12
C SER A 194 9.59 13.64 -14.68
N LEU A 195 8.88 14.12 -15.70
CA LEU A 195 7.91 13.31 -16.43
C LEU A 195 8.64 12.43 -17.44
N LEU A 196 8.40 11.13 -17.35
CA LEU A 196 8.85 10.15 -18.34
C LEU A 196 7.62 9.74 -19.14
N ASP A 197 7.64 9.96 -20.45
CA ASP A 197 6.63 9.38 -21.34
C ASP A 197 7.01 7.94 -21.71
N GLN A 198 6.05 7.22 -22.31
CA GLN A 198 6.23 5.80 -22.65
C GLN A 198 7.43 5.58 -23.58
N ASP A 199 7.65 6.48 -24.55
CA ASP A 199 8.74 6.37 -25.51
C ASP A 199 10.09 6.57 -24.82
N SER A 200 10.18 7.51 -23.88
CA SER A 200 11.38 7.76 -23.06
C SER A 200 11.77 6.58 -22.17
N VAL A 201 10.79 5.79 -21.72
CA VAL A 201 11.01 4.59 -20.88
C VAL A 201 11.47 3.39 -21.71
N LEU A 202 11.02 3.30 -22.97
CA LEU A 202 11.37 2.20 -23.88
C LEU A 202 12.69 2.42 -24.62
N ASP A 203 13.08 3.68 -24.88
CA ASP A 203 14.36 4.03 -25.50
C ASP A 203 15.53 4.04 -24.50
N SER A 204 15.27 4.11 -23.20
CA SER A 204 16.31 3.91 -22.19
C SER A 204 16.65 2.42 -22.09
N THR A 205 17.72 2.00 -22.77
CA THR A 205 18.55 0.87 -22.31
C THR A 205 19.03 1.20 -20.89
N LEU A 206 18.26 0.78 -19.88
CA LEU A 206 18.70 0.62 -18.49
C LEU A 206 19.56 -0.63 -18.37
#